data_AF-A0A4V1UTK5-F1
#
_entry.id   AF-A0A4V1UTK5-F1
#
_cell.length_a   1.000
_cell.length_b   1.000
_cell.length_c   1.000
_cell.angle_alpha   90.00
_cell.angle_beta   90.00
_cell.angle_gamma   90.00
#
_symmetry.space_group_name_H-M   'P 1'
#
loop_
_entity.id
_entity.type
_entity.pdbx_description
1 polymer ?
#
loop_
_entity_poly.entity_id
_entity_poly.type
_entity_poly.pdbx_seq_one_letter_code
_entity_poly.pdbx_strand_id
1 'polypeptide(L)'
;LRERMDLVRLRDDLTLEFVALLNATGRPEDAVGILDGRRFQPWEGGEGIALGAFTRTHLVLTERAVLNGDQDAARHHLERVLHPPENLGEARHLLANASDLWLIVGDALAALGEPEAARSWWTRAADFRGDFQEMSVRTVSEMSYFQAIALQRLGRGEEARQKHLDIRAYAEELARTEAKIDYFATSLPTMLLFDDDLQIRQENTARFLLAQSMVGLGQGDEAMPLLDEVLRVDPNHALASDLRAKQRSFLAA
;
A
#
# COMPACT_ATOMS: atom_id res chain seq x y z
N LEU A 1 10.01 -7.47 -19.90
CA LEU A 1 9.18 -8.57 -19.34
C LEU A 1 8.34 -9.28 -20.40
N ARG A 2 7.47 -8.61 -21.16
CA ARG A 2 6.56 -9.27 -22.13
C ARG A 2 7.24 -10.12 -23.22
N GLU A 3 8.44 -9.74 -23.65
CA GLU A 3 9.21 -10.50 -24.65
C GLU A 3 9.73 -11.85 -24.12
N ARG A 4 9.84 -11.99 -22.79
CA ARG A 4 10.36 -13.18 -22.11
C ARG A 4 9.41 -13.69 -21.04
N MET A 5 8.12 -13.75 -21.36
CA MET A 5 7.10 -14.28 -20.43
C MET A 5 7.35 -15.74 -20.04
N ASP A 6 8.07 -16.49 -20.89
CA ASP A 6 8.59 -17.81 -20.58
C ASP A 6 9.41 -17.80 -19.28
N LEU A 7 10.30 -16.80 -19.12
CA LEU A 7 11.15 -16.67 -17.92
C LEU A 7 10.40 -16.06 -16.74
N VAL A 8 9.57 -15.03 -16.99
CA VAL A 8 8.80 -14.36 -15.94
C VAL A 8 7.94 -15.37 -15.19
N ARG A 9 7.27 -16.28 -15.92
CA ARG A 9 6.40 -17.31 -15.34
C ARG A 9 7.14 -18.39 -14.56
N LEU A 10 8.46 -18.48 -14.65
CA LEU A 10 9.22 -19.49 -13.88
C LEU A 10 9.38 -19.10 -12.41
N ARG A 11 9.35 -17.80 -12.09
CA ARG A 11 9.63 -17.31 -10.73
C ARG A 11 8.48 -16.46 -10.20
N ASP A 12 8.17 -16.64 -8.92
CA ASP A 12 7.09 -15.91 -8.24
C ASP A 12 7.39 -14.42 -8.17
N ASP A 13 8.62 -14.06 -7.82
CA ASP A 13 9.07 -12.68 -7.70
C ASP A 13 8.93 -11.89 -9.02
N LEU A 14 9.42 -12.44 -10.15
CA LEU A 14 9.25 -11.80 -11.47
C LEU A 14 7.78 -11.74 -11.89
N THR A 15 6.99 -12.76 -11.54
CA THR A 15 5.55 -12.77 -11.82
C THR A 15 4.83 -11.66 -11.04
N LEU A 16 5.19 -11.46 -9.77
CA LEU A 16 4.62 -10.45 -8.90
C LEU A 16 5.04 -9.03 -9.31
N GLU A 17 6.29 -8.82 -9.74
CA GLU A 17 6.71 -7.56 -10.36
C GLU A 17 5.92 -7.25 -11.64
N PHE A 18 5.65 -8.27 -12.45
CA PHE A 18 4.81 -8.09 -13.64
C PHE A 18 3.36 -7.74 -13.28
N VAL A 19 2.80 -8.35 -12.23
CA VAL A 19 1.49 -7.98 -11.67
C VAL A 19 1.47 -6.55 -11.16
N ALA A 20 2.51 -6.11 -10.44
CA ALA A 20 2.64 -4.73 -9.97
C ALA A 20 2.60 -3.72 -11.14
N LEU A 21 3.31 -4.02 -12.22
CA LEU A 21 3.31 -3.20 -13.44
C LEU A 21 1.95 -3.19 -14.16
N LEU A 22 1.23 -4.32 -14.18
CA LEU A 22 -0.12 -4.37 -14.72
C LEU A 22 -1.05 -3.45 -13.93
N ASN A 23 -0.99 -3.47 -12.60
CA ASN A 23 -1.75 -2.56 -11.75
C ASN A 23 -1.36 -1.10 -12.00
N ALA A 24 -0.07 -0.78 -12.01
CA ALA A 24 0.42 0.58 -12.23
C ALA A 24 0.06 1.15 -13.62
N THR A 25 -0.09 0.29 -14.62
CA THR A 25 -0.46 0.68 -15.99
C THR A 25 -1.96 0.56 -16.27
N GLY A 26 -2.79 0.40 -15.23
CA GLY A 26 -4.24 0.41 -15.34
C GLY A 26 -4.84 -0.86 -15.93
N ARG A 27 -4.14 -2.00 -15.83
CA ARG A 27 -4.57 -3.33 -16.30
C ARG A 27 -4.75 -4.37 -15.16
N PRO A 28 -5.47 -4.04 -14.07
CA PRO A 28 -5.69 -4.98 -12.96
C PRO A 28 -6.47 -6.25 -13.37
N GLU A 29 -7.30 -6.20 -14.41
CA GLU A 29 -8.05 -7.35 -14.90
C GLU A 29 -7.11 -8.46 -15.42
N ASP A 30 -6.01 -8.08 -16.07
CA ASP A 30 -4.99 -9.03 -16.51
C ASP A 30 -4.18 -9.60 -15.32
N ALA A 31 -4.02 -8.82 -14.26
CA ALA A 31 -3.35 -9.27 -13.04
C ALA A 31 -4.17 -10.34 -12.31
N VAL A 32 -5.49 -10.22 -12.26
CA VAL A 32 -6.39 -11.23 -11.66
C VAL A 32 -6.16 -12.61 -12.28
N GLY A 33 -6.09 -12.70 -13.61
CA GLY A 33 -5.88 -13.99 -14.29
C GLY A 33 -4.56 -14.68 -13.92
N ILE A 34 -3.51 -13.91 -13.61
CA ILE A 34 -2.22 -14.45 -13.14
C ILE A 34 -2.32 -14.87 -11.69
N LEU A 35 -2.89 -14.01 -10.85
CA LEU A 35 -2.99 -14.22 -9.40
C LEU A 35 -3.90 -15.40 -9.04
N ASP A 36 -4.98 -15.62 -9.79
CA ASP A 36 -5.89 -16.74 -9.59
C ASP A 36 -5.37 -18.05 -10.21
N GLY A 37 -4.58 -17.95 -11.30
CA GLY A 37 -4.11 -19.10 -12.07
C GLY A 37 -2.82 -19.75 -11.56
N ARG A 38 -2.09 -19.09 -10.64
CA ARG A 38 -0.80 -19.56 -10.13
C ARG A 38 -0.90 -19.97 -8.66
N ARG A 39 -0.17 -21.02 -8.29
CA ARG A 39 0.12 -21.33 -6.88
C ARG A 39 1.46 -20.71 -6.51
N PHE A 40 1.44 -19.72 -5.63
CA PHE A 40 2.62 -19.06 -5.11
C PHE A 40 3.20 -19.84 -3.93
N GLN A 41 4.51 -19.73 -3.78
CA GLN A 41 5.31 -20.30 -2.71
C GLN A 41 6.25 -19.21 -2.19
N PRO A 42 5.74 -18.32 -1.32
CA PRO A 42 6.57 -17.32 -0.66
C PRO A 42 7.77 -17.99 0.02
N TRP A 43 8.93 -17.38 -0.17
CA TRP A 43 10.19 -17.80 0.43
C TRP A 43 10.62 -16.79 1.49
N GLU A 44 11.69 -17.09 2.25
CA GLU A 44 12.27 -16.17 3.24
C GLU A 44 12.53 -14.79 2.61
N GLY A 45 11.93 -13.74 3.19
CA GLY A 45 11.99 -12.36 2.70
C GLY A 45 10.94 -12.00 1.64
N GLY A 46 10.08 -12.93 1.25
CA GLY A 46 8.99 -12.72 0.30
C GLY A 46 7.60 -12.61 0.95
N GLU A 47 7.53 -12.65 2.28
CA GLU A 47 6.26 -12.72 3.02
C GLU A 47 5.39 -11.49 2.78
N GLY A 48 4.14 -11.72 2.39
CA GLY A 48 3.13 -10.69 2.19
C GLY A 48 3.15 -10.06 0.80
N ILE A 49 4.12 -10.37 -0.07
CA ILE A 49 4.22 -9.78 -1.42
C ILE A 49 3.08 -10.29 -2.31
N ALA A 50 2.84 -11.61 -2.30
CA ALA A 50 1.78 -12.21 -3.09
C ALA A 50 0.40 -11.74 -2.61
N LEU A 51 0.20 -11.76 -1.29
CA LEU A 51 -1.03 -11.24 -0.67
C LEU A 51 -1.24 -9.75 -0.92
N GLY A 52 -0.17 -8.94 -0.87
CA GLY A 52 -0.20 -7.50 -1.14
C GLY A 52 -0.57 -7.20 -2.59
N ALA A 53 0.05 -7.90 -3.55
CA ALA A 53 -0.28 -7.78 -4.97
C ALA A 53 -1.74 -8.17 -5.26
N PHE A 54 -2.23 -9.26 -4.66
CA PHE A 54 -3.62 -9.69 -4.76
C PHE A 54 -4.58 -8.66 -4.17
N THR A 55 -4.30 -8.20 -2.96
CA THR A 55 -5.09 -7.19 -2.25
C THR A 55 -5.19 -5.91 -3.08
N ARG A 56 -4.05 -5.36 -3.52
CA ARG A 56 -4.00 -4.14 -4.33
C ARG A 56 -4.81 -4.27 -5.61
N THR A 57 -4.65 -5.38 -6.34
CA THR A 57 -5.35 -5.63 -7.61
C THR A 57 -6.86 -5.54 -7.41
N HIS A 58 -7.39 -6.25 -6.40
CA HIS A 58 -8.82 -6.26 -6.14
C HIS A 58 -9.34 -4.95 -5.54
N LEU A 59 -8.56 -4.23 -4.72
CA LEU A 59 -8.96 -2.91 -4.23
C LEU A 59 -9.10 -1.89 -5.37
N VAL A 60 -8.18 -1.89 -6.35
CA VAL A 60 -8.30 -1.04 -7.55
C VAL A 60 -9.57 -1.38 -8.34
N LEU A 61 -9.88 -2.67 -8.49
CA LEU A 61 -11.10 -3.11 -9.17
C LEU A 61 -12.38 -2.73 -8.40
N THR A 62 -12.35 -2.80 -7.06
CA THR A 62 -13.43 -2.30 -6.22
C THR A 62 -13.67 -0.81 -6.43
N GLU A 63 -12.61 0.02 -6.38
CA GLU A 63 -12.73 1.47 -6.61
C GLU A 63 -13.34 1.76 -8.00
N ARG A 64 -12.90 1.06 -9.05
CA ARG A 64 -13.46 1.18 -10.41
C ARG A 64 -14.94 0.80 -10.48
N ALA A 65 -15.31 -0.33 -9.86
CA ALA A 65 -16.69 -0.81 -9.85
C ALA A 65 -17.62 0.17 -9.12
N VAL A 66 -17.18 0.71 -7.98
CA VAL A 66 -17.90 1.76 -7.24
C VAL A 66 -18.10 3.00 -8.09
N LEU A 67 -17.06 3.50 -8.77
CA LEU A 67 -17.16 4.68 -9.64
C LEU A 67 -18.12 4.46 -10.82
N ASN A 68 -18.19 3.23 -11.35
CA ASN A 68 -19.09 2.88 -12.45
C ASN A 68 -20.53 2.55 -11.98
N GLY A 69 -20.79 2.53 -10.67
CA GLY A 69 -22.07 2.12 -10.11
C GLY A 69 -22.36 0.62 -10.22
N ASP A 70 -21.35 -0.20 -10.54
CA ASP A 70 -21.47 -1.66 -10.59
C ASP A 70 -21.32 -2.25 -9.19
N GLN A 71 -22.46 -2.35 -8.50
CA GLN A 71 -22.48 -2.82 -7.11
C GLN A 71 -22.08 -4.29 -6.97
N ASP A 72 -22.44 -5.13 -7.94
CA ASP A 72 -22.16 -6.57 -7.90
C ASP A 72 -20.66 -6.82 -8.06
N ALA A 73 -20.01 -6.16 -9.02
CA ALA A 73 -18.56 -6.25 -9.20
C ALA A 73 -17.80 -5.69 -7.98
N ALA A 74 -18.26 -4.58 -7.40
CA ALA A 74 -17.65 -3.98 -6.21
C ALA A 74 -17.68 -4.97 -5.02
N ARG A 75 -18.83 -5.60 -4.77
CA ARG A 75 -18.99 -6.60 -3.70
C ARG A 75 -18.14 -7.84 -3.96
N HIS A 76 -18.13 -8.33 -5.19
CA HIS A 76 -17.30 -9.48 -5.57
C HIS A 76 -15.83 -9.24 -5.24
N HIS A 77 -15.27 -8.10 -5.65
CA HIS A 77 -13.86 -7.80 -5.38
C HIS A 77 -13.56 -7.52 -3.91
N LEU A 78 -14.49 -6.92 -3.15
CA LEU A 78 -14.37 -6.79 -1.70
C LEU A 78 -14.30 -8.15 -1.01
N GLU A 79 -15.16 -9.10 -1.38
CA GLU A 79 -15.12 -10.45 -0.82
C GLU A 79 -13.79 -11.14 -1.08
N ARG A 80 -13.23 -10.99 -2.29
CA ARG A 80 -11.90 -11.51 -2.63
C ARG A 80 -10.83 -10.98 -1.69
N VAL A 81 -10.81 -9.66 -1.42
CA VAL A 81 -9.82 -9.03 -0.52
C VAL A 81 -9.94 -9.50 0.92
N LEU A 82 -11.18 -9.72 1.39
CA LEU A 82 -11.47 -10.19 2.75
C LEU A 82 -11.16 -11.68 2.94
N HIS A 83 -11.32 -12.46 1.87
CA HIS A 83 -11.10 -13.90 1.85
C HIS A 83 -10.10 -14.28 0.73
N PRO A 84 -8.82 -13.90 0.89
CA PRO A 84 -7.80 -14.23 -0.09
C PRO A 84 -7.67 -15.75 -0.25
N PRO A 85 -7.50 -16.25 -1.49
CA PRO A 85 -7.47 -17.68 -1.76
C PRO A 85 -6.17 -18.34 -1.32
N GLU A 86 -6.24 -19.65 -1.01
CA GLU A 86 -5.10 -20.43 -0.50
C GLU A 86 -3.92 -20.54 -1.48
N ASN A 87 -4.16 -20.34 -2.77
CA ASN A 87 -3.11 -20.42 -3.79
C ASN A 87 -2.05 -19.32 -3.65
N LEU A 88 -2.30 -18.25 -2.88
CA LEU A 88 -1.29 -17.23 -2.58
C LEU A 88 -0.19 -17.76 -1.65
N GLY A 89 -0.43 -18.86 -0.93
CA GLY A 89 0.55 -19.44 -0.01
C GLY A 89 0.79 -18.62 1.26
N GLU A 90 -0.04 -17.60 1.52
CA GLU A 90 0.11 -16.66 2.63
C GLU A 90 -1.23 -16.34 3.30
N ALA A 91 -1.15 -15.93 4.56
CA ALA A 91 -2.24 -15.30 5.27
C ALA A 91 -1.76 -13.97 5.87
N ARG A 92 -2.68 -13.03 6.08
CA ARG A 92 -2.36 -11.74 6.68
C ARG A 92 -1.86 -11.94 8.11
N HIS A 93 -0.69 -11.39 8.42
CA HIS A 93 -0.13 -11.44 9.77
C HIS A 93 -0.96 -10.58 10.73
N LEU A 94 -1.23 -11.07 11.95
CA LEU A 94 -2.09 -10.39 12.92
C LEU A 94 -1.54 -9.03 13.38
N LEU A 95 -0.22 -8.85 13.34
CA LEU A 95 0.46 -7.61 13.70
C LEU A 95 0.77 -6.70 12.50
N ALA A 96 0.48 -7.15 11.26
CA ALA A 96 0.65 -6.30 10.09
C ALA A 96 -0.51 -5.30 10.01
N ASN A 97 -0.18 -4.02 9.84
CA ASN A 97 -1.19 -2.99 9.70
C ASN A 97 -1.80 -3.03 8.29
N ALA A 98 -3.12 -3.19 8.21
CA ALA A 98 -3.86 -3.22 6.94
C ALA A 98 -4.86 -2.07 6.83
N SER A 99 -4.47 -0.90 7.36
CA SER A 99 -5.33 0.29 7.39
C SER A 99 -5.67 0.83 6.00
N ASP A 100 -4.82 0.61 5.00
CA ASP A 100 -5.11 0.90 3.60
C ASP A 100 -6.32 0.11 3.08
N LEU A 101 -6.31 -1.21 3.31
CA LEU A 101 -7.39 -2.12 2.97
C LEU A 101 -8.66 -1.77 3.75
N TRP A 102 -8.56 -1.60 5.08
CA TRP A 102 -9.73 -1.33 5.91
C TRP A 102 -10.37 0.01 5.56
N LEU A 103 -9.58 1.02 5.22
CA LEU A 103 -10.08 2.30 4.74
C LEU A 103 -10.86 2.13 3.43
N ILE A 104 -10.28 1.46 2.43
CA ILE A 104 -10.92 1.29 1.11
C ILE A 104 -12.19 0.43 1.21
N VAL A 105 -12.17 -0.63 2.03
CA VAL A 105 -13.37 -1.44 2.32
C VAL A 105 -14.47 -0.56 2.93
N GLY A 106 -14.12 0.29 3.90
CA GLY A 106 -15.07 1.23 4.51
C GLY A 106 -15.63 2.23 3.50
N ASP A 107 -14.76 2.84 2.69
CA ASP A 107 -15.16 3.82 1.65
C ASP A 107 -16.07 3.17 0.60
N ALA A 108 -15.78 1.93 0.17
CA ALA A 108 -16.61 1.20 -0.77
C ALA A 108 -17.99 0.84 -0.17
N LEU A 109 -18.04 0.36 1.07
CA LEU A 109 -19.30 0.04 1.74
C LEU A 109 -20.17 1.29 1.95
N ALA A 110 -19.56 2.43 2.28
CA ALA A 110 -20.29 3.70 2.38
C ALA A 110 -20.91 4.08 1.03
N ALA A 111 -20.16 3.94 -0.07
CA ALA A 111 -20.67 4.21 -1.42
C ALA A 111 -21.76 3.22 -1.86
N LEU A 112 -21.73 1.99 -1.36
CA LEU A 112 -22.77 0.97 -1.56
C LEU A 112 -24.01 1.15 -0.68
N GLY A 113 -24.07 2.21 0.15
CA GLY A 113 -25.21 2.51 1.00
C GLY A 113 -25.21 1.77 2.36
N GLU A 114 -24.06 1.31 2.83
CA GLU A 114 -23.88 0.60 4.11
C GLU A 114 -23.03 1.40 5.13
N PRO A 115 -23.52 2.54 5.63
CA PRO A 115 -22.72 3.45 6.45
C PRO A 115 -22.31 2.88 7.81
N GLU A 116 -23.10 2.00 8.42
CA GLU A 116 -22.75 1.37 9.71
C GLU A 116 -21.61 0.35 9.57
N ALA A 117 -21.63 -0.42 8.48
CA ALA A 117 -20.54 -1.33 8.14
C ALA A 117 -19.27 -0.53 7.82
N ALA A 118 -19.40 0.56 7.05
CA ALA A 118 -18.31 1.46 6.75
C ALA A 118 -17.64 2.03 8.01
N ARG A 119 -18.43 2.55 8.97
CA ARG A 119 -17.94 3.04 10.26
C ARG A 119 -17.15 1.99 11.02
N SER A 120 -17.62 0.74 11.03
CA SER A 120 -16.92 -0.35 11.71
C SER A 120 -15.52 -0.59 11.12
N TRP A 121 -15.38 -0.54 9.79
CA TRP A 121 -14.09 -0.68 9.11
C TRP A 121 -13.17 0.53 9.32
N TRP A 122 -13.71 1.75 9.25
CA TRP A 122 -12.92 2.94 9.54
C TRP A 122 -12.43 2.97 11.00
N THR A 123 -13.26 2.56 11.97
CA THR A 123 -12.84 2.42 13.37
C THR A 123 -11.70 1.41 13.50
N ARG A 124 -11.79 0.27 12.81
CA ARG A 124 -10.71 -0.72 12.79
C ARG A 124 -9.39 -0.14 12.27
N ALA A 125 -9.42 0.65 11.19
CA ALA A 125 -8.25 1.34 10.67
C ALA A 125 -7.69 2.38 11.65
N ALA A 126 -8.56 3.27 12.14
CA ALA A 126 -8.19 4.35 13.03
C ALA A 126 -7.54 3.87 14.34
N ASP A 127 -8.06 2.79 14.91
CA ASP A 127 -7.67 2.33 16.25
C ASP A 127 -6.56 1.26 16.24
N PHE A 128 -6.12 0.78 15.07
CA PHE A 128 -5.02 -0.20 14.99
C PHE A 128 -3.70 0.41 15.48
N ARG A 129 -2.93 -0.36 16.26
CA ARG A 129 -1.71 0.13 16.90
C ARG A 129 -0.48 -0.63 16.43
N GLY A 130 0.52 0.15 16.02
CA GLY A 130 1.77 -0.37 15.50
C GLY A 130 1.66 -0.88 14.08
N ASP A 131 2.79 -1.32 13.55
CA ASP A 131 2.89 -2.01 12.28
C ASP A 131 4.11 -2.93 12.31
N PHE A 132 3.91 -4.23 12.17
CA PHE A 132 5.01 -5.19 12.13
C PHE A 132 5.60 -5.27 10.72
N GLN A 133 6.79 -4.71 10.55
CA GLN A 133 7.54 -4.66 9.30
C GLN A 133 9.02 -4.94 9.57
N GLU A 134 9.68 -5.69 8.66
CA GLU A 134 11.11 -5.99 8.77
C GLU A 134 11.51 -6.53 10.15
N MET A 135 10.73 -7.46 10.69
CA MET A 135 10.92 -8.07 12.02
C MET A 135 10.82 -7.11 13.22
N SER A 136 10.33 -5.89 13.02
CA SER A 136 10.20 -4.86 14.06
C SER A 136 8.78 -4.28 14.09
N VAL A 137 8.31 -3.86 15.28
CA VAL A 137 7.05 -3.11 15.40
C VAL A 137 7.37 -1.62 15.32
N ARG A 138 6.87 -0.97 14.26
CA ARG A 138 7.00 0.48 14.06
C ARG A 138 5.77 1.19 14.59
N THR A 139 5.94 2.38 15.16
CA THR A 139 4.84 3.24 15.62
C THR A 139 4.26 4.10 14.50
N VAL A 140 5.08 4.44 13.51
CA VAL A 140 4.73 5.16 12.29
C VAL A 140 5.18 4.33 11.09
N SER A 141 4.32 4.24 10.10
CA SER A 141 4.55 3.61 8.80
C SER A 141 3.67 4.28 7.75
N GLU A 142 3.77 3.86 6.49
CA GLU A 142 2.93 4.30 5.39
C GLU A 142 1.44 4.11 5.70
N MET A 143 1.11 3.11 6.53
CA MET A 143 -0.26 2.81 6.97
C MET A 143 -0.83 3.92 7.87
N SER A 144 0.02 4.66 8.58
CA SER A 144 -0.40 5.75 9.47
C SER A 144 -1.17 6.85 8.74
N TYR A 145 -0.86 7.08 7.46
CA TYR A 145 -1.63 7.99 6.61
C TYR A 145 -3.09 7.53 6.48
N PHE A 146 -3.31 6.26 6.18
CA PHE A 146 -4.66 5.69 6.03
C PHE A 146 -5.44 5.70 7.35
N GLN A 147 -4.76 5.51 8.48
CA GLN A 147 -5.35 5.69 9.81
C GLN A 147 -5.85 7.12 10.02
N ALA A 148 -5.06 8.12 9.62
CA ALA A 148 -5.44 9.52 9.70
C ALA A 148 -6.66 9.82 8.81
N ILE A 149 -6.71 9.28 7.60
CA ILE A 149 -7.91 9.43 6.74
C ILE A 149 -9.13 8.73 7.37
N ALA A 150 -8.97 7.55 7.96
CA ALA A 150 -10.06 6.87 8.66
C ALA A 150 -10.58 7.70 9.85
N LEU A 151 -9.70 8.32 10.62
CA LEU A 151 -10.07 9.28 11.67
C LEU A 151 -10.89 10.44 11.10
N GLN A 152 -10.53 10.99 9.93
CA GLN A 152 -11.32 12.02 9.26
C GLN A 152 -12.71 11.51 8.86
N ARG A 153 -12.82 10.30 8.29
CA ARG A 153 -14.12 9.67 7.94
C ARG A 153 -15.04 9.52 9.15
N LEU A 154 -14.47 9.28 10.33
CA LEU A 154 -15.19 9.17 11.60
C LEU A 154 -15.53 10.53 12.24
N GLY A 155 -15.11 11.65 11.65
CA GLY A 155 -15.28 12.99 12.22
C GLY A 155 -14.28 13.35 13.34
N ARG A 156 -13.24 12.53 13.54
CA ARG A 156 -12.18 12.72 14.55
C ARG A 156 -11.05 13.60 14.01
N GLY A 157 -11.39 14.80 13.54
CA GLY A 157 -10.49 15.67 12.77
C GLY A 157 -9.21 16.10 13.50
N GLU A 158 -9.29 16.40 14.80
CA GLU A 158 -8.12 16.81 15.58
C GLU A 158 -7.13 15.66 15.77
N GLU A 159 -7.62 14.44 16.00
CA GLU A 159 -6.78 13.24 16.08
C GLU A 159 -6.13 12.92 14.73
N ALA A 160 -6.86 13.08 13.63
CA ALA A 160 -6.28 12.93 12.29
C ALA A 160 -5.16 13.94 12.02
N ARG A 161 -5.38 15.21 12.40
CA ARG A 161 -4.37 16.27 12.27
C ARG A 161 -3.12 15.94 13.09
N GLN A 162 -3.29 15.49 14.33
CA GLN A 162 -2.16 15.08 15.18
C GLN A 162 -1.41 13.90 14.56
N LYS A 163 -2.12 12.89 14.03
CA LYS A 163 -1.51 11.73 13.37
C LYS A 163 -0.64 12.16 12.17
N HIS A 164 -1.08 13.12 11.35
CA HIS A 164 -0.25 13.66 10.27
C HIS A 164 1.00 14.40 10.78
N LEU A 165 0.90 15.14 11.88
CA LEU A 165 2.06 15.77 12.52
C LEU A 165 3.07 14.74 13.04
N ASP A 166 2.59 13.64 13.63
CA ASP A 166 3.44 12.55 14.10
C ASP A 166 4.18 11.88 12.93
N ILE A 167 3.49 11.67 11.79
CA ILE A 167 4.13 11.16 10.55
C ILE A 167 5.23 12.11 10.08
N ARG A 168 5.00 13.43 10.08
CA ARG A 168 6.02 14.41 9.69
C ARG A 168 7.25 14.36 10.61
N ALA A 169 7.02 14.38 11.91
CA ALA A 169 8.10 14.34 12.90
C ALA A 169 8.96 13.09 12.73
N TYR A 170 8.32 11.93 12.54
CA TYR A 170 9.02 10.67 12.29
C TYR A 170 9.78 10.68 10.97
N ALA A 171 9.19 11.18 9.88
CA ALA A 171 9.85 11.29 8.58
C ALA A 171 11.12 12.16 8.65
N GLU A 172 11.04 13.30 9.34
CA GLU A 172 12.19 14.20 9.53
C GLU A 172 13.29 13.57 10.37
N GLU A 173 12.93 12.79 11.40
CA GLU A 173 13.88 12.01 12.19
C GLU A 173 14.55 10.94 11.35
N LEU A 174 13.76 10.12 10.64
CA LEU A 174 14.22 9.02 9.79
C LEU A 174 15.21 9.50 8.71
N ALA A 175 14.97 10.68 8.12
CA ALA A 175 15.86 11.28 7.13
C ALA A 175 17.24 11.69 7.70
N ARG A 176 17.35 11.90 9.02
CA ARG A 176 18.60 12.27 9.71
C ARG A 176 19.32 11.08 10.34
N THR A 177 18.63 9.95 10.47
CA THR A 177 19.19 8.73 11.04
C THR A 177 20.04 8.00 10.00
N GLU A 178 21.18 7.47 10.40
CA GLU A 178 21.99 6.58 9.57
C GLU A 178 21.30 5.21 9.43
N ALA A 179 21.10 4.75 8.20
CA ALA A 179 20.53 3.43 7.95
C ALA A 179 21.50 2.33 8.38
N LYS A 180 21.00 1.33 9.11
CA LYS A 180 21.80 0.21 9.63
C LYS A 180 21.13 -1.11 9.31
N ILE A 181 21.93 -2.10 8.91
CA ILE A 181 21.49 -3.50 8.87
C ILE A 181 21.36 -3.95 10.31
N ASP A 182 20.19 -4.48 10.68
CA ASP A 182 20.02 -5.12 11.98
C ASP A 182 21.02 -6.28 12.09
N TYR A 183 21.73 -6.37 13.21
CA TYR A 183 22.70 -7.42 13.50
C TYR A 183 22.09 -8.83 13.36
N PHE A 184 20.77 -8.97 13.50
CA PHE A 184 20.03 -10.23 13.34
C PHE A 184 19.41 -10.45 11.95
N ALA A 185 19.59 -9.54 10.99
CA ALA A 185 19.08 -9.74 9.63
C ALA A 185 19.81 -10.91 8.96
N THR A 186 19.13 -12.05 8.82
CA THR A 186 19.65 -13.23 8.12
C THR A 186 19.69 -13.05 6.60
N SER A 187 18.82 -12.19 6.08
CA SER A 187 18.79 -11.73 4.69
C SER A 187 18.07 -10.39 4.56
N LEU A 188 18.42 -9.59 3.54
CA LEU A 188 17.61 -8.46 3.12
C LEU A 188 16.62 -8.94 2.05
N PRO A 189 15.34 -8.55 2.10
CA PRO A 189 14.35 -8.91 1.08
C PRO A 189 14.62 -8.10 -0.19
N THR A 190 15.60 -8.52 -0.99
CA THR A 190 15.90 -7.91 -2.29
C THR A 190 15.92 -8.96 -3.38
N MET A 191 15.33 -8.64 -4.54
CA MET A 191 15.26 -9.52 -5.71
C MET A 191 16.65 -9.77 -6.34
N LEU A 192 17.63 -8.93 -6.02
CA LEU A 192 18.90 -8.84 -6.73
C LEU A 192 20.09 -9.06 -5.80
N LEU A 193 21.09 -9.78 -6.30
CA LEU A 193 22.43 -9.95 -5.73
C LEU A 193 23.27 -8.64 -5.70
N PHE A 194 22.66 -7.48 -5.99
CA PHE A 194 23.37 -6.20 -6.02
C PHE A 194 23.26 -5.53 -4.65
N ASP A 195 24.32 -4.81 -4.28
CA ASP A 195 24.36 -4.00 -3.06
C ASP A 195 23.28 -2.93 -3.14
N ASP A 196 22.26 -3.09 -2.31
CA ASP A 196 21.24 -2.07 -2.14
C ASP A 196 21.74 -1.01 -1.16
N ASP A 197 21.58 0.26 -1.52
CA ASP A 197 21.95 1.36 -0.65
C ASP A 197 20.81 1.63 0.33
N LEU A 198 20.95 1.08 1.53
CA LEU A 198 19.98 1.22 2.61
C LEU A 198 19.72 2.68 2.99
N GLN A 199 20.74 3.53 2.84
CA GLN A 199 20.58 4.95 3.10
C GLN A 199 19.65 5.58 2.06
N ILE A 200 19.83 5.26 0.77
CA ILE A 200 18.93 5.72 -0.29
C ILE A 200 17.50 5.23 -0.05
N ARG A 201 17.31 3.95 0.32
CA ARG A 201 15.99 3.40 0.63
C ARG A 201 15.33 4.14 1.79
N GLN A 202 16.03 4.28 2.91
CA GLN A 202 15.51 4.94 4.11
C GLN A 202 15.16 6.41 3.84
N GLU A 203 16.02 7.12 3.11
CA GLU A 203 15.73 8.50 2.68
C GLU A 203 14.51 8.56 1.77
N ASN A 204 14.30 7.56 0.91
CA ASN A 204 13.12 7.49 0.06
C ASN A 204 11.83 7.23 0.86
N THR A 205 11.88 6.32 1.83
CA THR A 205 10.78 6.10 2.78
C THR A 205 10.46 7.37 3.57
N ALA A 206 11.48 8.04 4.13
CA ALA A 206 11.31 9.30 4.85
C ALA A 206 10.65 10.37 3.96
N ARG A 207 11.11 10.50 2.71
CA ARG A 207 10.53 11.44 1.73
C ARG A 207 9.07 11.13 1.43
N PHE A 208 8.72 9.85 1.28
CA PHE A 208 7.35 9.43 1.04
C PHE A 208 6.42 9.71 2.23
N LEU A 209 6.87 9.40 3.45
CA LEU A 209 6.11 9.69 4.68
C LEU A 209 5.89 11.20 4.86
N LEU A 210 6.90 12.01 4.56
CA LEU A 210 6.77 13.47 4.58
C LEU A 210 5.70 13.94 3.57
N ALA A 211 5.72 13.42 2.34
CA ALA A 211 4.72 13.74 1.33
C ALA A 211 3.30 13.33 1.76
N GLN A 212 3.13 12.15 2.36
CA GLN A 212 1.85 11.71 2.92
C GLN A 212 1.32 12.66 4.00
N SER A 213 2.19 13.10 4.91
CA SER A 213 1.83 14.08 5.93
C SER A 213 1.40 15.41 5.32
N MET A 214 2.18 15.94 4.37
CA MET A 214 1.89 17.21 3.70
C MET A 214 0.55 17.17 2.97
N VAL A 215 0.25 16.10 2.23
CA VAL A 215 -1.07 15.92 1.61
C VAL A 215 -2.18 15.92 2.68
N GLY A 216 -1.99 15.18 3.77
CA GLY A 216 -2.96 15.10 4.87
C GLY A 216 -3.20 16.43 5.62
N LEU A 217 -2.21 17.32 5.61
CA LEU A 217 -2.28 18.66 6.21
C LEU A 217 -2.76 19.74 5.22
N GLY A 218 -3.17 19.35 4.00
CA GLY A 218 -3.65 20.29 2.97
C GLY A 218 -2.53 21.00 2.19
N GLN A 219 -1.28 20.55 2.33
CA GLN A 219 -0.09 21.08 1.63
C GLN A 219 0.24 20.25 0.38
N GLY A 220 -0.77 19.87 -0.40
CA GLY A 220 -0.63 18.92 -1.50
C GLY A 220 0.27 19.42 -2.65
N ASP A 221 0.29 20.72 -2.92
CA ASP A 221 1.18 21.31 -3.93
C ASP A 221 2.66 21.16 -3.55
N GLU A 222 2.98 21.37 -2.28
CA GLU A 222 4.34 21.22 -1.75
C GLU A 222 4.75 19.73 -1.68
N ALA A 223 3.78 18.80 -1.59
CA ALA A 223 4.03 17.37 -1.58
C ALA A 223 4.38 16.80 -2.97
N MET A 224 3.90 17.42 -4.05
CA MET A 224 4.07 16.90 -5.42
C MET A 224 5.53 16.70 -5.84
N PRO A 225 6.46 17.67 -5.64
CA PRO A 225 7.88 17.47 -5.93
C PRO A 225 8.51 16.32 -5.14
N LEU A 226 8.06 16.09 -3.89
CA LEU A 226 8.54 14.97 -3.09
C LEU A 226 8.08 13.63 -3.68
N LEU A 227 6.83 13.54 -4.11
CA LEU A 227 6.29 12.34 -4.78
C LEU A 227 6.97 12.07 -6.13
N ASP A 228 7.26 13.12 -6.90
CA ASP A 228 8.03 12.99 -8.15
C ASP A 228 9.42 12.42 -7.90
N GLU A 229 10.10 12.89 -6.85
CA GLU A 229 11.42 12.40 -6.45
C GLU A 229 11.36 10.96 -5.92
N VAL A 230 10.33 10.61 -5.13
CA VAL A 230 10.12 9.22 -4.67
C VAL A 230 10.02 8.27 -5.86
N LEU A 231 9.24 8.65 -6.88
CA LEU A 231 9.05 7.86 -8.10
C LEU A 231 10.26 7.90 -9.05
N ARG A 232 11.14 8.89 -8.91
CA ARG A 232 12.42 8.92 -9.63
C ARG A 232 13.40 7.90 -9.07
N VAL A 233 13.42 7.74 -7.74
CA VAL A 233 14.26 6.77 -7.03
C VAL A 233 13.68 5.36 -7.15
N ASP A 234 12.37 5.21 -6.93
CA ASP A 234 11.64 3.95 -7.08
C ASP A 234 10.42 4.14 -7.99
N PRO A 235 10.57 3.92 -9.31
CA PRO A 235 9.47 4.03 -10.27
C PRO A 235 8.31 3.08 -10.02
N ASN A 236 8.52 1.99 -9.28
CA ASN A 236 7.50 1.01 -8.94
C ASN A 236 6.83 1.28 -7.58
N HIS A 237 7.14 2.41 -6.92
CA HIS A 237 6.57 2.76 -5.61
C HIS A 237 5.05 2.97 -5.70
N ALA A 238 4.31 1.92 -5.42
CA ALA A 238 2.87 1.82 -5.69
C ALA A 238 2.04 2.89 -4.96
N LEU A 239 2.29 3.10 -3.66
CA LEU A 239 1.55 4.09 -2.86
C LEU A 239 1.85 5.54 -3.28
N ALA A 240 3.10 5.86 -3.66
CA ALA A 240 3.48 7.17 -4.17
C ALA A 240 2.81 7.46 -5.52
N SER A 241 2.77 6.46 -6.42
CA SER A 241 2.07 6.57 -7.69
C SER A 241 0.58 6.92 -7.49
N ASP A 242 -0.09 6.20 -6.59
CA ASP A 242 -1.52 6.42 -6.32
C ASP A 242 -1.78 7.78 -5.67
N LEU A 243 -1.00 8.13 -4.65
CA LEU A 243 -1.16 9.40 -3.94
C LEU A 243 -0.95 10.59 -4.89
N ARG A 244 0.06 10.50 -5.77
CA ARG A 244 0.33 11.50 -6.80
C ARG A 244 -0.79 11.60 -7.83
N ALA A 245 -1.34 10.48 -8.27
CA ALA A 245 -2.46 10.47 -9.21
C ALA A 245 -3.72 11.10 -8.61
N LYS A 246 -4.02 10.80 -7.34
CA LYS A 246 -5.11 11.42 -6.58
C LYS A 246 -4.91 12.93 -6.45
N GLN A 247 -3.70 13.38 -6.10
CA GLN A 247 -3.39 14.81 -5.96
C GLN A 247 -3.51 15.57 -7.29
N ARG A 248 -3.04 14.99 -8.40
CA ARG A 248 -3.21 15.61 -9.73
C ARG A 248 -4.67 15.77 -10.13
N SER A 249 -5.50 14.77 -9.81
CA SER A 249 -6.93 14.82 -10.09
C SER A 249 -7.63 15.91 -9.27
N PHE A 250 -7.21 16.09 -8.01
CA PHE A 250 -7.70 17.18 -7.15
C PHE A 250 -7.30 18.56 -7.68
N LEU A 251 -6.07 18.74 -8.16
CA LEU A 251 -5.59 20.01 -8.73
C LEU A 251 -6.19 20.37 -10.09
N ALA A 252 -6.73 19.39 -10.80
CA ALA A 252 -7.37 19.58 -12.11
C ALA A 252 -8.88 19.90 -12.02
N ALA A 253 -9.49 19.74 -10.83
CA ALA A 253 -10.89 19.99 -10.54
C ALA A 253 -11.13 21.43 -10.03
#